data_AF-M7MN57-F1
#
_entry.id   AF-M7MN57-F1
#
_cell.length_a   1.000
_cell.length_b   1.000
_cell.length_c   1.000
_cell.angle_alpha   90.00
_cell.angle_beta   90.00
_cell.angle_gamma   90.00
#
_symmetry.space_group_name_H-M   'P 1'
#
loop_
_entity.id
_entity.type
_entity.pdbx_description
1 polymer ?
#
loop_
_entity_poly.entity_id
_entity_poly.type
_entity_poly.pdbx_seq_one_letter_code
_entity_poly.pdbx_strand_id
1 'polypeptide(L)'
;MKTNLNTHIMKTFKKYIKTMLLFTVLITVSVSCSSDSLEPDNNPPQPTYPLDDLQGNWIRIGGNNPTNNGMKINVNNDAGTITDAQQSNFMIGDIKWKDIVGQGSGNYTHQELGSDYNYYPAAISLGVDDTLRVDVNNSGAGNIQKWVRESHYTPQSVYLQVLQGSWIRVGGNNPVNNDIVIDVTDETGTISDPALSGFNIGDIKWKDIYALDGNSFIYEELGSDDNYYPATMELGVSDTLRIDVNNSGTGNIQKWVRHN
;
A
#
# COMPACT_ATOMS: atom_id res chain seq x y z
N MET A 1 -51.78 -36.40 -13.95
CA MET A 1 -51.79 -37.77 -14.50
C MET A 1 -50.88 -37.77 -15.72
N LYS A 2 -49.83 -38.60 -15.70
CA LYS A 2 -48.72 -38.62 -16.67
C LYS A 2 -49.15 -39.28 -17.98
N THR A 3 -48.66 -38.78 -19.10
CA THR A 3 -48.50 -39.57 -20.34
C THR A 3 -47.11 -39.32 -20.92
N ASN A 4 -46.29 -40.37 -20.85
CA ASN A 4 -44.96 -40.47 -21.44
C ASN A 4 -45.06 -40.55 -22.97
N LEU A 5 -44.21 -39.82 -23.70
CA LEU A 5 -44.04 -40.02 -25.13
C LEU A 5 -42.97 -41.10 -25.37
N ASN A 6 -43.37 -42.11 -26.13
CA ASN A 6 -42.62 -43.32 -26.44
C ASN A 6 -41.39 -43.07 -27.32
N THR A 7 -40.30 -43.71 -26.93
CA THR A 7 -39.17 -44.17 -27.73
C THR A 7 -39.61 -45.00 -28.94
N HIS A 8 -39.34 -44.55 -30.18
CA HIS A 8 -39.13 -45.44 -31.34
C HIS A 8 -38.66 -44.72 -32.63
N ILE A 9 -37.44 -44.15 -32.68
CA ILE A 9 -36.74 -43.94 -33.98
C ILE A 9 -35.23 -44.21 -33.76
N MET A 10 -34.81 -45.47 -33.80
CA MET A 10 -34.15 -46.07 -34.98
C MET A 10 -32.71 -45.53 -35.17
N LYS A 11 -31.73 -45.96 -34.39
CA LYS A 11 -30.80 -47.07 -34.74
C LYS A 11 -30.46 -47.20 -36.25
N THR A 12 -30.12 -46.12 -36.97
CA THR A 12 -29.57 -46.29 -38.35
C THR A 12 -28.71 -45.15 -38.94
N PHE A 13 -28.00 -44.34 -38.15
CA PHE A 13 -27.09 -43.32 -38.72
C PHE A 13 -25.60 -43.51 -38.38
N LYS A 14 -25.18 -44.76 -38.15
CA LYS A 14 -23.78 -45.12 -37.86
C LYS A 14 -22.92 -45.45 -39.10
N LYS A 15 -23.35 -45.14 -40.33
CA LYS A 15 -22.70 -45.68 -41.55
C LYS A 15 -22.30 -44.70 -42.67
N TYR A 16 -22.50 -43.37 -42.56
CA TYR A 16 -22.29 -42.48 -43.72
C TYR A 16 -21.61 -41.12 -43.47
N ILE A 17 -20.71 -41.00 -42.48
CA ILE A 17 -19.85 -39.79 -42.33
C ILE A 17 -18.37 -40.19 -42.27
N LYS A 18 -17.98 -41.22 -43.03
CA LYS A 18 -16.58 -41.53 -43.34
C LYS A 18 -16.24 -41.30 -44.82
N THR A 19 -17.19 -40.76 -45.59
CA THR A 19 -17.09 -40.62 -47.05
C THR A 19 -17.43 -39.19 -47.51
N MET A 20 -17.09 -38.20 -46.68
CA MET A 20 -16.97 -36.81 -47.13
C MET A 20 -15.61 -36.25 -46.67
N LEU A 21 -14.61 -37.10 -46.84
CA LEU A 21 -13.19 -36.87 -46.60
C LEU A 21 -12.52 -36.93 -47.98
N LEU A 22 -12.97 -36.06 -48.90
CA LEU A 22 -12.44 -35.84 -50.25
C LEU A 22 -13.39 -34.79 -50.88
N PHE A 23 -12.88 -33.73 -51.50
CA PHE A 23 -13.61 -32.56 -52.06
C PHE A 23 -13.81 -31.34 -51.16
N THR A 24 -12.72 -30.81 -50.60
CA THR A 24 -12.46 -29.34 -50.65
C THR A 24 -10.96 -29.06 -50.51
N VAL A 25 -10.15 -29.79 -51.27
CA VAL A 25 -8.75 -29.41 -51.55
C VAL A 25 -8.79 -28.57 -52.81
N LEU A 26 -9.01 -27.26 -52.67
CA LEU A 26 -8.50 -26.23 -53.59
C LEU A 26 -8.83 -24.83 -53.05
N ILE A 27 -7.81 -23.97 -53.02
CA ILE A 27 -7.86 -22.50 -52.92
C ILE A 27 -7.93 -21.93 -51.50
N THR A 28 -6.75 -21.76 -50.89
CA THR A 28 -6.19 -20.45 -50.47
C THR A 28 -4.82 -20.69 -49.81
N VAL A 29 -3.78 -20.81 -50.64
CA VAL A 29 -2.40 -20.69 -50.14
C VAL A 29 -2.09 -19.20 -50.11
N SER A 30 -2.54 -18.50 -49.07
CA SER A 30 -1.97 -17.21 -48.75
C SER A 30 -0.58 -17.47 -48.19
N VAL A 31 0.43 -17.21 -49.03
CA VAL A 31 1.81 -17.02 -48.62
C VAL A 31 1.81 -15.89 -47.58
N SER A 32 1.71 -16.25 -46.30
CA SER A 32 2.27 -15.40 -45.26
C SER A 32 3.76 -15.63 -45.36
N CYS A 33 4.48 -14.63 -45.89
CA CYS A 33 5.89 -14.48 -45.56
C CYS A 33 5.96 -14.35 -44.04
N SER A 34 6.12 -15.47 -43.35
CA SER A 34 6.81 -15.43 -42.07
C SER A 34 8.20 -14.95 -42.43
N SER A 35 8.49 -13.68 -42.16
CA SER A 35 9.86 -13.25 -42.03
C SER A 35 10.44 -14.08 -40.90
N ASP A 36 11.14 -15.15 -41.24
CA ASP A 36 12.20 -15.71 -40.40
C ASP A 36 13.25 -14.61 -40.24
N SER A 37 12.94 -13.61 -39.42
CA SER A 37 13.95 -12.72 -38.88
C SER A 37 14.71 -13.54 -37.86
N LEU A 38 15.77 -14.21 -38.32
CA LEU A 38 16.92 -14.57 -37.49
C LEU A 38 17.70 -13.30 -37.10
N GLU A 39 16.99 -12.24 -36.68
CA GLU A 39 17.64 -11.12 -36.03
C GLU A 39 17.96 -11.57 -34.60
N PRO A 40 19.23 -11.55 -34.19
CA PRO A 40 19.54 -11.71 -32.78
C PRO A 40 18.79 -10.62 -32.03
N ASP A 41 18.08 -10.99 -30.96
CA ASP A 41 17.45 -10.05 -30.05
C ASP A 41 18.54 -9.13 -29.49
N ASN A 42 18.70 -7.97 -30.14
CA ASN A 42 19.69 -6.96 -29.80
C ASN A 42 19.18 -6.05 -28.66
N ASN A 43 18.07 -6.40 -28.00
CA ASN A 43 17.72 -5.70 -26.77
C ASN A 43 18.77 -6.03 -25.72
N PRO A 44 19.46 -5.02 -25.16
CA PRO A 44 20.30 -5.27 -24.00
C PRO A 44 19.43 -5.94 -22.93
N PRO A 45 19.92 -7.00 -22.26
CA PRO A 45 19.17 -7.65 -21.18
C PRO A 45 18.73 -6.56 -20.22
N GLN A 46 17.41 -6.50 -19.96
CA GLN A 46 16.87 -5.53 -19.02
C GLN A 46 17.61 -5.71 -17.69
N PRO A 47 18.08 -4.62 -17.07
CA PRO A 47 18.78 -4.73 -15.80
C PRO A 47 17.85 -5.39 -14.78
N THR A 48 18.21 -6.60 -14.35
CA THR A 48 17.54 -7.28 -13.25
C THR A 48 18.07 -6.68 -11.96
N TYR A 49 17.22 -5.96 -11.24
CA TYR A 49 17.58 -5.41 -9.94
C TYR A 49 17.32 -6.47 -8.85
N PRO A 50 18.28 -6.69 -7.94
CA PRO A 50 18.13 -7.68 -6.88
C PRO A 50 17.00 -7.29 -5.91
N LEU A 51 16.42 -8.30 -5.26
CA LEU A 51 15.38 -8.13 -4.25
C LEU A 51 15.92 -8.24 -2.82
N ASP A 52 17.26 -8.21 -2.66
CA ASP A 52 17.93 -8.47 -1.38
C ASP A 52 17.40 -7.56 -0.27
N ASP A 53 17.18 -6.28 -0.57
CA ASP A 53 16.66 -5.30 0.38
C ASP A 53 15.20 -5.56 0.77
N LEU A 54 14.43 -6.31 -0.02
CA LEU A 54 13.05 -6.65 0.33
C LEU A 54 12.93 -7.92 1.18
N GLN A 55 13.96 -8.76 1.23
CA GLN A 55 13.84 -10.06 1.88
C GLN A 55 13.60 -9.92 3.39
N GLY A 56 12.87 -10.88 3.96
CA GLY A 56 12.64 -10.99 5.40
C GLY A 56 11.22 -10.65 5.84
N ASN A 57 11.04 -10.42 7.15
CA ASN A 57 9.73 -10.19 7.75
C ASN A 57 9.38 -8.70 7.77
N TRP A 58 8.15 -8.41 7.38
CA TRP A 58 7.58 -7.08 7.37
C TRP A 58 6.28 -7.06 8.14
N ILE A 59 6.03 -5.95 8.83
CA ILE A 59 4.77 -5.67 9.51
C ILE A 59 4.15 -4.43 8.89
N ARG A 60 2.85 -4.49 8.60
CA ARG A 60 2.06 -3.37 8.13
C ARG A 60 1.85 -2.43 9.30
N ILE A 61 2.15 -1.17 9.07
CA ILE A 61 2.17 -0.15 10.09
C ILE A 61 1.23 1.00 9.80
N GLY A 62 0.80 1.16 8.56
CA GLY A 62 -0.11 2.23 8.22
C GLY A 62 -0.76 2.04 6.86
N GLY A 63 -1.39 3.12 6.41
CA GLY A 63 -2.13 3.17 5.17
C GLY A 63 -3.58 3.58 5.37
N ASN A 64 -4.31 3.74 4.27
CA ASN A 64 -5.72 4.16 4.28
C ASN A 64 -6.71 3.02 4.61
N ASN A 65 -6.26 2.02 5.38
CA ASN A 65 -7.11 1.02 6.02
C ASN A 65 -6.44 0.54 7.33
N PRO A 66 -6.67 1.25 8.45
CA PRO A 66 -5.96 1.01 9.70
C PRO A 66 -6.33 -0.33 10.36
N THR A 67 -7.48 -0.94 10.05
CA THR A 67 -7.87 -2.24 10.61
C THR A 67 -6.93 -3.39 10.22
N ASN A 68 -6.15 -3.19 9.16
CA ASN A 68 -5.15 -4.14 8.68
C ASN A 68 -3.74 -3.86 9.24
N ASN A 69 -3.56 -2.83 10.07
CA ASN A 69 -2.28 -2.57 10.72
C ASN A 69 -1.94 -3.71 11.68
N GLY A 70 -0.65 -4.04 11.78
CA GLY A 70 -0.13 -5.22 12.46
C GLY A 70 -0.04 -6.47 11.56
N MET A 71 -0.59 -6.45 10.34
CA MET A 71 -0.49 -7.56 9.40
C MET A 71 0.98 -7.89 9.14
N LYS A 72 1.35 -9.16 9.16
CA LYS A 72 2.72 -9.59 8.94
C LYS A 72 2.84 -10.40 7.68
N ILE A 73 3.93 -10.19 6.96
CA ILE A 73 4.34 -11.00 5.83
C ILE A 73 5.80 -11.42 5.96
N ASN A 74 6.14 -12.55 5.35
CA ASN A 74 7.52 -12.92 5.06
C ASN A 74 7.76 -12.83 3.56
N VAL A 75 8.72 -12.01 3.15
CA VAL A 75 9.17 -11.90 1.77
C VAL A 75 10.32 -12.88 1.54
N ASN A 76 10.13 -13.78 0.59
CA ASN A 76 11.11 -14.75 0.15
C ASN A 76 11.07 -14.87 -1.38
N ASN A 77 12.20 -14.65 -2.03
CA ASN A 77 12.31 -14.48 -3.47
C ASN A 77 11.42 -13.32 -3.96
N ASP A 78 10.43 -13.63 -4.79
CA ASP A 78 9.52 -12.71 -5.46
C ASP A 78 8.11 -12.70 -4.85
N ALA A 79 7.94 -13.25 -3.64
CA ALA A 79 6.65 -13.36 -2.97
C ALA A 79 6.68 -12.93 -1.51
N GLY A 80 5.68 -12.16 -1.09
CA GLY A 80 5.37 -11.82 0.29
C GLY A 80 4.18 -12.63 0.79
N THR A 81 4.41 -13.60 1.68
CA THR A 81 3.38 -14.50 2.22
C THR A 81 2.86 -14.00 3.56
N ILE A 82 1.54 -13.98 3.77
CA ILE A 82 0.94 -13.60 5.06
C ILE A 82 1.31 -14.60 6.14
N THR A 83 1.91 -14.09 7.22
CA THR A 83 2.22 -14.86 8.43
C THR A 83 1.31 -14.48 9.61
N ASP A 84 0.69 -13.30 9.57
CA ASP A 84 -0.35 -12.85 10.48
C ASP A 84 -1.33 -11.94 9.72
N ALA A 85 -2.60 -12.35 9.64
CA ALA A 85 -3.63 -11.64 8.90
C ALA A 85 -4.27 -10.49 9.68
N GLN A 86 -4.03 -10.37 10.99
CA GLN A 86 -4.76 -9.47 11.89
C GLN A 86 -6.29 -9.59 11.72
N GLN A 87 -7.02 -8.47 11.82
CA GLN A 87 -8.47 -8.41 11.65
C GLN A 87 -8.91 -8.38 10.18
N SER A 88 -8.01 -8.66 9.23
CA SER A 88 -8.36 -8.73 7.82
C SER A 88 -9.13 -10.02 7.50
N ASN A 89 -9.74 -10.06 6.31
CA ASN A 89 -10.40 -11.27 5.81
C ASN A 89 -9.43 -12.28 5.18
N PHE A 90 -8.12 -12.00 5.15
CA PHE A 90 -7.13 -12.88 4.53
C PHE A 90 -6.79 -14.09 5.40
N MET A 91 -6.17 -15.10 4.81
CA MET A 91 -5.69 -16.28 5.51
C MET A 91 -4.17 -16.27 5.65
N ILE A 92 -3.67 -16.86 6.74
CA ILE A 92 -2.24 -17.16 6.87
C ILE A 92 -1.85 -18.12 5.72
N GLY A 93 -0.76 -17.79 5.04
CA GLY A 93 -0.29 -18.51 3.85
C GLY A 93 -0.74 -17.90 2.51
N ASP A 94 -1.67 -16.94 2.51
CA ASP A 94 -2.01 -16.21 1.29
C ASP A 94 -0.80 -15.41 0.79
N ILE A 95 -0.62 -15.34 -0.53
CA ILE A 95 0.44 -14.53 -1.15
C ILE A 95 -0.09 -13.10 -1.25
N LYS A 96 0.35 -12.23 -0.34
CA LYS A 96 -0.05 -10.81 -0.31
C LYS A 96 0.61 -10.04 -1.44
N TRP A 97 1.91 -10.26 -1.64
CA TRP A 97 2.69 -9.68 -2.73
C TRP A 97 3.17 -10.79 -3.63
N LYS A 98 2.82 -10.72 -4.91
CA LYS A 98 3.14 -11.75 -5.88
C LYS A 98 3.93 -11.16 -7.06
N ASP A 99 4.83 -11.94 -7.64
CA ASP A 99 5.59 -11.59 -8.85
C ASP A 99 6.35 -10.26 -8.68
N ILE A 100 7.09 -10.11 -7.57
CA ILE A 100 7.86 -8.90 -7.26
C ILE A 100 9.03 -8.77 -8.26
N VAL A 101 9.13 -7.61 -8.90
CA VAL A 101 10.19 -7.28 -9.86
C VAL A 101 10.87 -5.98 -9.44
N GLY A 102 12.19 -6.02 -9.26
CA GLY A 102 12.99 -4.84 -8.97
C GLY A 102 13.08 -3.91 -10.17
N GLN A 103 12.90 -2.61 -9.92
CA GLN A 103 12.97 -1.52 -10.90
C GLN A 103 14.20 -0.60 -10.67
N GLY A 104 14.96 -0.85 -9.60
CA GLY A 104 16.16 -0.09 -9.23
C GLY A 104 15.89 1.01 -8.21
N SER A 105 16.95 1.43 -7.51
CA SER A 105 16.91 2.52 -6.51
C SER A 105 15.83 2.30 -5.42
N GLY A 106 15.66 1.06 -4.95
CA GLY A 106 14.66 0.71 -3.94
C GLY A 106 13.21 0.70 -4.43
N ASN A 107 12.97 0.71 -5.75
CA ASN A 107 11.63 0.62 -6.32
C ASN A 107 11.36 -0.78 -6.88
N TYR A 108 10.12 -1.23 -6.72
CA TYR A 108 9.66 -2.55 -7.14
C TYR A 108 8.24 -2.45 -7.68
N THR A 109 7.88 -3.38 -8.56
CA THR A 109 6.49 -3.61 -8.99
C THR A 109 6.07 -5.00 -8.56
N HIS A 110 4.80 -5.18 -8.23
CA HIS A 110 4.25 -6.49 -7.86
C HIS A 110 2.75 -6.56 -8.15
N GLN A 111 2.17 -7.71 -7.86
CA GLN A 111 0.74 -7.96 -7.80
C GLN A 111 0.31 -8.03 -6.33
N GLU A 112 -0.54 -7.10 -5.92
CA GLU A 112 -1.12 -7.01 -4.57
C GLU A 112 -2.42 -7.80 -4.49
N LEU A 113 -2.55 -8.67 -3.49
CA LEU A 113 -3.82 -9.35 -3.16
C LEU A 113 -4.82 -8.37 -2.52
N GLY A 114 -5.90 -8.04 -3.22
CA GLY A 114 -7.02 -7.25 -2.72
C GLY A 114 -7.97 -8.03 -1.81
N SER A 115 -8.79 -7.33 -1.02
CA SER A 115 -9.75 -7.94 -0.08
C SER A 115 -10.85 -8.78 -0.73
N ASP A 116 -11.01 -8.64 -2.05
CA ASP A 116 -11.88 -9.45 -2.91
C ASP A 116 -11.16 -10.67 -3.50
N TYR A 117 -9.95 -10.94 -3.03
CA TYR A 117 -9.06 -12.03 -3.45
C TYR A 117 -8.59 -11.95 -4.92
N ASN A 118 -8.72 -10.78 -5.55
CA ASN A 118 -8.11 -10.51 -6.86
C ASN A 118 -6.73 -9.86 -6.70
N TYR A 119 -5.88 -10.00 -7.72
CA TYR A 119 -4.58 -9.36 -7.76
C TYR A 119 -4.60 -8.06 -8.57
N TYR A 120 -3.93 -7.05 -8.05
CA TYR A 120 -3.84 -5.73 -8.66
C TYR A 120 -2.38 -5.30 -8.84
N PRO A 121 -2.01 -4.68 -9.97
CA PRO A 121 -0.70 -4.08 -10.11
C PRO A 121 -0.44 -3.07 -8.99
N ALA A 122 0.74 -3.11 -8.41
CA ALA A 122 1.15 -2.23 -7.34
C ALA A 122 2.64 -1.92 -7.44
N ALA A 123 3.05 -0.85 -6.76
CA ALA A 123 4.44 -0.44 -6.64
C ALA A 123 4.86 -0.42 -5.18
N ILE A 124 6.11 -0.82 -4.93
CA ILE A 124 6.77 -0.69 -3.63
C ILE A 124 7.91 0.31 -3.78
N SER A 125 8.03 1.23 -2.84
CA SER A 125 9.21 2.07 -2.68
C SER A 125 9.80 1.89 -1.29
N LEU A 126 11.07 1.51 -1.24
CA LEU A 126 11.87 1.46 -0.01
C LEU A 126 12.34 2.87 0.32
N GLY A 127 11.85 3.38 1.45
CA GLY A 127 12.25 4.66 2.01
C GLY A 127 13.62 4.56 2.69
N VAL A 128 14.23 5.72 2.91
CA VAL A 128 15.49 5.88 3.67
C VAL A 128 15.34 5.52 5.16
N ASP A 129 14.10 5.40 5.64
CA ASP A 129 13.72 5.09 7.03
C ASP A 129 13.49 3.58 7.26
N ASP A 130 13.97 2.71 6.37
CA ASP A 130 13.75 1.25 6.45
C ASP A 130 12.27 0.85 6.39
N THR A 131 11.46 1.71 5.78
CA THR A 131 10.02 1.50 5.57
C THR A 131 9.70 1.27 4.11
N LEU A 132 8.71 0.43 3.84
CA LEU A 132 8.15 0.27 2.50
C LEU A 132 6.85 1.07 2.39
N ARG A 133 6.70 1.79 1.30
CA ARG A 133 5.42 2.37 0.88
C ARG A 133 4.90 1.54 -0.28
N VAL A 134 3.67 1.07 -0.16
CA VAL A 134 2.97 0.33 -1.20
C VAL A 134 1.84 1.19 -1.72
N ASP A 135 1.81 1.37 -3.05
CA ASP A 135 0.72 2.01 -3.77
C ASP A 135 0.13 0.99 -4.75
N VAL A 136 -1.14 0.67 -4.54
CA VAL A 136 -1.90 -0.29 -5.36
C VAL A 136 -2.62 0.50 -6.43
N ASN A 137 -2.42 0.14 -7.69
CA ASN A 137 -3.07 0.75 -8.85
C ASN A 137 -4.53 0.31 -8.99
N ASN A 138 -5.29 0.51 -7.91
CA ASN A 138 -6.71 0.31 -7.78
C ASN A 138 -7.25 1.30 -6.74
N SER A 139 -8.51 1.71 -6.88
CA SER A 139 -9.15 2.59 -5.89
C SER A 139 -9.75 1.78 -4.75
N GLY A 140 -9.67 2.30 -3.53
CA GLY A 140 -10.30 1.68 -2.35
C GLY A 140 -9.44 1.74 -1.10
N ALA A 141 -10.00 1.31 0.02
CA ALA A 141 -9.30 1.27 1.29
C ALA A 141 -8.16 0.24 1.27
N GLY A 142 -6.97 0.63 1.74
CA GLY A 142 -5.78 -0.21 1.78
C GLY A 142 -4.96 -0.21 0.49
N ASN A 143 -5.26 0.67 -0.47
CA ASN A 143 -4.43 0.85 -1.66
C ASN A 143 -3.16 1.67 -1.35
N ILE A 144 -3.14 2.43 -0.27
CA ILE A 144 -1.93 3.05 0.29
C ILE A 144 -1.58 2.26 1.54
N GLN A 145 -0.33 1.80 1.64
CA GLN A 145 0.13 1.03 2.78
C GLN A 145 1.54 1.46 3.17
N LYS A 146 1.85 1.32 4.45
CA LYS A 146 3.21 1.45 4.98
C LYS A 146 3.59 0.20 5.74
N TRP A 147 4.82 -0.27 5.57
CA TRP A 147 5.38 -1.44 6.23
C TRP A 147 6.76 -1.13 6.81
N VAL A 148 7.15 -1.83 7.87
CA VAL A 148 8.51 -1.78 8.47
C VAL A 148 9.03 -3.19 8.71
N ARG A 149 10.35 -3.35 8.78
CA ARG A 149 10.94 -4.64 9.14
C ARG A 149 10.50 -5.05 10.54
N GLU A 150 10.10 -6.31 10.70
CA GLU A 150 9.66 -6.82 12.00
C GLU A 150 10.75 -6.72 13.08
N SER A 151 12.03 -6.87 12.72
CA SER A 151 13.14 -6.72 13.67
C SER A 151 13.33 -5.30 14.21
N HIS A 152 12.78 -4.31 13.51
CA HIS A 152 12.77 -2.91 13.93
C HIS A 152 11.41 -2.49 14.50
N TYR A 153 10.45 -3.43 14.57
CA TYR A 153 9.15 -3.17 15.15
C TYR A 153 9.22 -3.14 16.67
N THR A 154 8.81 -2.01 17.25
CA THR A 154 8.53 -1.90 18.67
C THR A 154 7.04 -1.59 18.85
N PRO A 155 6.35 -2.18 19.86
CA PRO A 155 4.92 -1.95 20.05
C PRO A 155 4.56 -0.47 20.21
N GLN A 156 3.57 -0.02 19.44
CA GLN A 156 3.10 1.38 19.39
C GLN A 156 2.82 1.99 20.76
N SER A 157 2.27 1.20 21.70
CA SER A 157 1.90 1.68 23.03
C SER A 157 3.05 2.24 23.86
N VAL A 158 4.31 1.86 23.56
CA VAL A 158 5.49 2.38 24.27
C VAL A 158 5.93 3.72 23.69
N TYR A 159 5.77 3.93 22.38
CA TYR A 159 6.21 5.16 21.72
C TYR A 159 5.12 6.23 21.66
N LEU A 160 3.85 5.88 21.60
CA LEU A 160 2.80 6.90 21.68
C LEU A 160 2.75 7.56 23.07
N GLN A 161 3.17 6.85 24.12
CA GLN A 161 3.35 7.45 25.45
C GLN A 161 4.32 8.63 25.45
N VAL A 162 5.35 8.65 24.60
CA VAL A 162 6.28 9.79 24.54
C VAL A 162 5.66 11.02 23.86
N LEU A 163 4.57 10.85 23.12
CA LEU A 163 3.79 11.95 22.55
C LEU A 163 2.62 12.39 23.44
N GLN A 164 2.13 11.53 24.33
CA GLN A 164 1.01 11.84 25.22
C GLN A 164 1.21 13.13 26.00
N GLY A 165 0.17 13.95 26.10
CA GLY A 165 0.18 15.26 26.77
C GLY A 165 -0.04 16.42 25.82
N SER A 166 0.16 17.64 26.32
CA SER A 166 -0.15 18.86 25.59
C SER A 166 1.04 19.39 24.80
N TRP A 167 0.78 19.94 23.62
CA TRP A 167 1.78 20.47 22.70
C TRP A 167 1.33 21.81 22.14
N ILE A 168 2.24 22.77 22.05
CA ILE A 168 1.99 24.09 21.48
C ILE A 168 2.86 24.31 20.24
N ARG A 169 2.26 24.80 19.15
CA ARG A 169 2.97 25.15 17.92
C ARG A 169 3.70 26.46 18.09
N VAL A 170 5.02 26.47 17.94
CA VAL A 170 5.87 27.66 18.12
C VAL A 170 6.47 28.18 16.82
N GLY A 171 6.27 27.49 15.70
CA GLY A 171 6.73 27.98 14.41
C GLY A 171 6.32 27.12 13.21
N GLY A 172 6.40 27.74 12.05
CA GLY A 172 6.27 27.11 10.73
C GLY A 172 5.99 28.14 9.65
N ASN A 173 5.61 27.66 8.46
CA ASN A 173 5.31 28.46 7.27
C ASN A 173 4.24 29.55 7.47
N ASN A 174 3.19 29.26 8.24
CA ASN A 174 2.13 30.18 8.58
C ASN A 174 2.24 30.57 10.07
N PRO A 175 2.71 31.79 10.40
CA PRO A 175 2.82 32.25 11.78
C PRO A 175 1.46 32.46 12.47
N VAL A 176 0.36 32.63 11.72
CA VAL A 176 -0.99 32.77 12.30
C VAL A 176 -1.40 31.51 13.07
N ASN A 177 -0.85 30.36 12.67
CA ASN A 177 -1.08 29.09 13.32
C ASN A 177 -0.14 28.86 14.51
N ASN A 178 0.67 29.85 14.92
CA ASN A 178 1.41 29.73 16.18
C ASN A 178 0.43 29.76 17.34
N ASP A 179 0.86 29.18 18.45
CA ASP A 179 0.12 29.09 19.71
C ASP A 179 -1.11 28.16 19.66
N ILE A 180 -1.35 27.44 18.55
CA ILE A 180 -2.28 26.31 18.54
C ILE A 180 -1.79 25.31 19.59
N VAL A 181 -2.69 24.93 20.50
CA VAL A 181 -2.46 23.88 21.50
C VAL A 181 -3.29 22.65 21.12
N ILE A 182 -2.66 21.49 21.20
CA ILE A 182 -3.31 20.20 21.05
C ILE A 182 -3.02 19.31 22.25
N ASP A 183 -3.96 18.44 22.57
CA ASP A 183 -3.78 17.37 23.56
C ASP A 183 -3.72 16.02 22.85
N VAL A 184 -2.65 15.28 23.10
CA VAL A 184 -2.38 13.96 22.52
C VAL A 184 -2.65 12.89 23.56
N THR A 185 -3.48 11.90 23.23
CA THR A 185 -3.80 10.78 24.14
C THR A 185 -3.31 9.44 23.63
N ASP A 186 -3.66 9.05 22.41
CA ASP A 186 -3.21 7.79 21.82
C ASP A 186 -2.73 8.06 20.40
N GLU A 187 -3.56 7.76 19.42
CA GLU A 187 -3.26 7.91 17.99
C GLU A 187 -3.75 9.26 17.44
N THR A 188 -4.19 10.17 18.31
CA THR A 188 -4.77 11.45 17.94
C THR A 188 -4.25 12.60 18.80
N GLY A 189 -4.08 13.76 18.15
CA GLY A 189 -3.86 15.06 18.76
C GLY A 189 -5.05 15.96 18.46
N THR A 190 -5.80 16.35 19.49
CA THR A 190 -7.03 17.13 19.38
C THR A 190 -6.79 18.58 19.77
N ILE A 191 -7.33 19.54 19.03
CA ILE A 191 -7.19 20.96 19.35
C ILE A 191 -7.89 21.28 20.66
N SER A 192 -7.11 21.80 21.62
CA SER A 192 -7.58 22.32 22.89
C SER A 192 -7.58 23.84 22.94
N ASP A 193 -6.69 24.50 22.19
CA ASP A 193 -6.72 25.94 21.91
C ASP A 193 -6.40 26.20 20.43
N PRO A 194 -7.34 26.76 19.63
CA PRO A 194 -7.09 27.04 18.22
C PRO A 194 -6.26 28.32 17.99
N ALA A 195 -5.97 29.11 19.02
CA ALA A 195 -5.37 30.43 18.86
C ALA A 195 -6.10 31.28 17.80
N LEU A 196 -5.38 31.79 16.80
CA LEU A 196 -5.94 32.60 15.69
C LEU A 196 -6.08 31.80 14.37
N SER A 197 -5.93 30.48 14.41
CA SER A 197 -5.75 29.65 13.21
C SER A 197 -7.02 29.39 12.39
N GLY A 198 -8.19 29.76 12.91
CA GLY A 198 -9.49 29.45 12.31
C GLY A 198 -9.97 28.00 12.48
N PHE A 199 -9.22 27.17 13.21
CA PHE A 199 -9.67 25.83 13.61
C PHE A 199 -10.63 25.92 14.81
N ASN A 200 -11.34 24.82 15.11
CA ASN A 200 -12.23 24.73 16.25
C ASN A 200 -11.63 23.86 17.36
N ILE A 201 -12.04 24.15 18.60
CA ILE A 201 -11.79 23.25 19.74
C ILE A 201 -12.46 21.91 19.44
N GLY A 202 -11.71 20.81 19.63
CA GLY A 202 -12.18 19.45 19.37
C GLY A 202 -11.86 18.93 17.97
N ASP A 203 -11.34 19.76 17.06
CA ASP A 203 -10.86 19.27 15.76
C ASP A 203 -9.68 18.32 15.96
N ILE A 204 -9.67 17.21 15.22
CA ILE A 204 -8.56 16.26 15.27
C ILE A 204 -7.44 16.80 14.38
N LYS A 205 -6.49 17.51 14.99
CA LYS A 205 -5.37 18.12 14.25
C LYS A 205 -4.42 17.06 13.71
N TRP A 206 -4.10 16.06 14.52
CA TRP A 206 -3.28 14.91 14.16
C TRP A 206 -4.11 13.65 14.33
N LYS A 207 -4.21 12.81 13.31
CA LYS A 207 -4.88 11.50 13.41
C LYS A 207 -4.01 10.39 12.84
N ASP A 208 -4.35 9.16 13.21
CA ASP A 208 -3.68 7.95 12.76
C ASP A 208 -2.15 8.02 13.03
N ILE A 209 -1.79 8.57 14.20
CA ILE A 209 -0.38 8.70 14.61
C ILE A 209 0.21 7.31 14.79
N TYR A 210 1.36 7.11 14.16
CA TYR A 210 2.09 5.86 14.19
C TYR A 210 3.58 6.09 14.38
N ALA A 211 4.16 5.48 15.41
CA ALA A 211 5.58 5.51 15.70
C ALA A 211 6.37 4.57 14.78
N LEU A 212 7.30 5.10 14.00
CA LEU A 212 8.27 4.33 13.24
C LEU A 212 9.37 3.77 14.13
N ASP A 213 9.79 4.58 15.10
CA ASP A 213 10.76 4.26 16.14
C ASP A 213 10.45 5.11 17.39
N GLY A 214 11.38 5.20 18.35
CA GLY A 214 11.18 5.97 19.58
C GLY A 214 11.14 7.49 19.43
N ASN A 215 11.47 8.01 18.26
CA ASN A 215 11.61 9.42 17.96
C ASN A 215 10.92 9.83 16.66
N SER A 216 10.60 8.93 15.75
CA SER A 216 10.03 9.24 14.45
C SER A 216 8.60 8.72 14.34
N PHE A 217 7.68 9.53 13.81
CA PHE A 217 6.27 9.20 13.67
C PHE A 217 5.76 9.62 12.29
N ILE A 218 4.71 8.93 11.83
CA ILE A 218 3.88 9.35 10.71
C ILE A 218 2.46 9.55 11.19
N TYR A 219 1.71 10.41 10.51
CA TYR A 219 0.32 10.68 10.85
C TYR A 219 -0.35 11.43 9.69
N GLU A 220 -1.64 11.71 9.79
CA GLU A 220 -2.32 12.66 8.91
C GLU A 220 -2.61 13.98 9.65
N GLU A 221 -2.25 15.11 9.04
CA GLU A 221 -2.50 16.45 9.58
C GLU A 221 -3.70 17.12 8.93
N LEU A 222 -4.60 17.68 9.73
CA LEU A 222 -5.67 18.55 9.27
C LEU A 222 -5.12 19.89 8.75
N GLY A 223 -5.28 20.17 7.46
CA GLY A 223 -4.98 21.45 6.84
C GLY A 223 -6.06 22.50 7.11
N SER A 224 -5.72 23.78 6.89
CA SER A 224 -6.67 24.91 7.00
C SER A 224 -7.76 24.91 5.93
N ASP A 225 -7.71 23.98 4.98
CA ASP A 225 -8.69 23.72 3.94
C ASP A 225 -9.58 22.51 4.26
N ASP A 226 -9.58 22.07 5.52
CA ASP A 226 -10.34 20.95 6.07
C ASP A 226 -9.99 19.57 5.49
N ASN A 227 -8.87 19.45 4.77
CA ASN A 227 -8.36 18.20 4.24
C ASN A 227 -7.23 17.63 5.10
N TYR A 228 -7.08 16.30 5.10
CA TYR A 228 -5.98 15.63 5.77
C TYR A 228 -4.82 15.35 4.82
N TYR A 229 -3.60 15.56 5.30
CA TYR A 229 -2.38 15.35 4.55
C TYR A 229 -1.41 14.43 5.28
N PRO A 230 -0.77 13.48 4.57
CA PRO A 230 0.30 12.68 5.15
C PRO A 230 1.41 13.58 5.69
N ALA A 231 1.84 13.32 6.91
CA ALA A 231 2.88 14.07 7.59
C ALA A 231 3.83 13.14 8.34
N THR A 232 5.01 13.67 8.62
CA THR A 232 6.03 13.03 9.44
C THR A 232 6.37 13.93 10.61
N MET A 233 6.76 13.33 11.73
CA MET A 233 7.11 14.01 12.96
C MET A 233 8.38 13.38 13.53
N GLU A 234 9.31 14.22 13.97
CA GLU A 234 10.54 13.81 14.63
C GLU A 234 10.61 14.49 16.02
N LEU A 235 10.70 13.68 17.05
CA LEU A 235 10.91 14.06 18.44
C LEU A 235 12.41 14.27 18.67
N GLY A 236 12.77 15.55 18.74
CA GLY A 236 14.09 16.02 19.09
C GLY A 236 14.29 16.15 20.60
N VAL A 237 15.46 16.67 20.96
CA VAL A 237 15.83 16.95 22.35
C VAL A 237 14.88 17.96 23.01
N SER A 238 14.74 17.86 24.34
CA SER A 238 13.93 18.77 25.17
C SER A 238 12.45 18.80 24.78
N ASP A 239 11.91 17.64 24.39
CA ASP A 239 10.52 17.47 23.97
C ASP A 239 10.09 18.50 22.94
N THR A 240 10.84 18.55 21.84
CA THR A 240 10.54 19.39 20.68
C THR A 240 10.18 18.49 19.51
N LEU A 241 9.11 18.82 18.80
CA LEU A 241 8.72 18.11 17.58
C LEU A 241 9.05 18.97 16.38
N ARG A 242 9.67 18.34 15.38
CA ARG A 242 9.76 18.84 14.02
C ARG A 242 8.77 18.07 13.17
N ILE A 243 7.86 18.77 12.51
CA ILE A 243 6.86 18.17 11.65
C ILE A 243 7.13 18.56 10.21
N ASP A 244 6.97 17.63 9.28
CA ASP A 244 7.00 17.87 7.83
C ASP A 244 5.73 17.32 7.19
N VAL A 245 4.94 18.19 6.56
CA VAL A 245 3.65 17.86 5.94
C VAL A 245 3.84 17.72 4.44
N ASN A 246 3.56 16.54 3.88
CA ASN A 246 3.77 16.19 2.47
C ASN A 246 2.69 16.78 1.54
N ASN A 247 2.41 18.07 1.67
CA ASN A 247 1.57 18.81 0.72
C ASN A 247 2.37 19.93 0.06
N SER A 248 2.82 19.64 -1.17
CA SER A 248 3.21 20.55 -2.26
C SER A 248 3.96 21.85 -1.92
N GLY A 249 5.29 21.73 -1.74
CA GLY A 249 6.21 22.87 -1.81
C GLY A 249 7.29 22.82 -0.74
N THR A 250 8.42 23.51 -0.97
CA THR A 250 9.44 23.71 0.06
C THR A 250 8.81 24.32 1.32
N GLY A 251 8.71 23.52 2.38
CA GLY A 251 8.69 24.02 3.75
C GLY A 251 7.33 24.21 4.43
N ASN A 252 6.48 23.18 4.51
CA ASN A 252 5.46 23.11 5.57
C ASN A 252 6.05 22.50 6.85
N ILE A 253 7.29 22.88 7.18
CA ILE A 253 7.96 22.45 8.40
C ILE A 253 7.33 23.20 9.57
N GLN A 254 6.94 22.46 10.60
CA GLN A 254 6.41 23.03 11.82
C GLN A 254 7.29 22.65 13.00
N LYS A 255 7.28 23.51 14.02
CA LYS A 255 7.93 23.25 15.29
C LYS A 255 6.91 23.31 16.40
N TRP A 256 6.88 22.26 17.21
CA TRP A 256 6.05 22.17 18.40
C TRP A 256 6.92 21.91 19.63
N VAL A 257 6.45 22.34 20.79
CA VAL A 257 7.10 22.10 22.08
C VAL A 257 6.05 21.66 23.09
N ARG A 258 6.48 20.97 24.15
CA ARG A 258 5.58 20.62 25.25
C ARG A 258 4.92 21.85 25.85
N HIS A 259 3.61 21.73 26.07
CA HIS A 259 2.81 22.71 26.78
C HIS A 259 2.52 22.16 28.18
N ASN A 260 2.96 22.88 29.21
CA ASN A 260 2.82 22.51 30.61
C ASN A 260 1.68 23.26 31.27
#